data_AF-A0A9E6VNF0-F1
#
_entry.id   AF-A0A9E6VNF0-F1
#
_cell.length_a   1.000
_cell.length_b   1.000
_cell.length_c   1.000
_cell.angle_alpha   90.00
_cell.angle_beta   90.00
_cell.angle_gamma   90.00
#
_symmetry.space_group_name_H-M   'P 1'
#
loop_
_entity.id
_entity.type
_entity.pdbx_description
1 polymer ?
#
loop_
_entity_poly.entity_id
_entity_poly.type
_entity_poly.pdbx_seq_one_letter_code
_entity_poly.pdbx_strand_id
1 'polypeptide(L)'
;MNKCRCLLVLLLLFESALHAQVNFTNSDLPIVVINTNSQNIPDTSRIIADFGIRYNGPGIRNYMTDPWQYYGKISIESRGSTSQQYPKLSYGLETKDALLNKLDTSLLGMPEENDWILYGAYPDKTLMRNEITYDIFRRMGHYDVRYRYCELVINNHTWVFTP
;
A
#
# COMPACT_ATOMS: atom_id res chain seq x y z
N MET A 1 -38.59 -4.15 42.30
CA MET A 1 -37.58 -4.78 41.42
C MET A 1 -37.99 -4.55 39.99
N ASN A 2 -37.13 -3.98 39.12
CA ASN A 2 -37.16 -4.00 37.63
C ASN A 2 -36.56 -2.75 36.97
N LYS A 3 -36.24 -1.67 37.72
CA LYS A 3 -35.64 -0.45 37.13
C LYS A 3 -34.10 -0.49 37.00
N CYS A 4 -33.39 -1.40 37.69
CA CYS A 4 -31.93 -1.49 37.61
C CYS A 4 -31.36 -2.41 36.51
N ARG A 5 -32.18 -3.25 35.85
CA ARG A 5 -31.68 -4.17 34.81
C ARG A 5 -31.62 -3.55 33.40
N CYS A 6 -32.31 -2.44 33.16
CA CYS A 6 -32.31 -1.77 31.85
C CYS A 6 -31.07 -0.88 31.64
N LEU A 7 -30.53 -0.30 32.72
CA LEU A 7 -29.39 0.63 32.64
C LEU A 7 -28.06 -0.08 32.32
N LEU A 8 -27.90 -1.34 32.78
CA LEU A 8 -26.69 -2.13 32.53
C LEU A 8 -26.61 -2.64 31.07
N VAL A 9 -27.76 -2.82 30.40
CA VAL A 9 -27.82 -3.29 29.00
C VAL A 9 -27.57 -2.14 28.02
N LEU A 10 -27.90 -0.91 28.39
CA LEU A 10 -27.65 0.27 27.55
C LEU A 10 -26.15 0.65 27.48
N LEU A 11 -25.36 0.25 28.49
CA LEU A 11 -23.92 0.54 28.55
C LEU A 11 -23.06 -0.44 27.75
N LEU A 12 -23.63 -1.61 27.37
CA LEU A 12 -22.96 -2.63 26.55
C LEU A 12 -23.14 -2.43 25.04
N LEU A 13 -23.94 -1.44 24.61
CA LEU A 13 -24.16 -1.11 23.19
C LEU A 13 -23.31 0.06 22.69
N PHE A 14 -22.44 0.60 23.54
CA PHE A 14 -21.55 1.71 23.19
C PHE A 14 -20.07 1.30 23.25
N GLU A 15 -19.76 0.09 22.78
CA GLU A 15 -18.39 -0.22 22.37
C GLU A 15 -18.16 0.41 21.00
N SER A 16 -17.96 1.72 20.97
CA SER A 16 -17.29 2.35 19.84
C SER A 16 -15.86 1.80 19.81
N ALA A 17 -15.58 0.89 18.89
CA ALA A 17 -14.24 0.43 18.60
C ALA A 17 -13.39 1.63 18.14
N LEU A 18 -12.72 2.29 19.09
CA LEU A 18 -11.64 3.22 18.82
C LEU A 18 -10.51 2.40 18.18
N HIS A 19 -10.53 2.31 16.86
CA HIS A 19 -9.35 1.88 16.12
C HIS A 19 -8.28 2.94 16.38
N ALA A 20 -7.27 2.59 17.17
CA ALA A 20 -6.10 3.42 17.33
C ALA A 20 -5.40 3.51 15.96
N GLN A 21 -5.65 4.60 15.23
CA GLN A 21 -4.93 4.91 14.02
C GLN A 21 -3.50 5.26 14.43
N VAL A 22 -2.52 4.45 14.00
CA VAL A 22 -1.12 4.85 14.08
C VAL A 22 -0.96 6.05 13.15
N ASN A 23 -0.60 7.21 13.72
CA ASN A 23 -0.26 8.39 12.94
C ASN A 23 1.10 8.17 12.27
N PHE A 24 1.08 7.55 11.10
CA PHE A 24 2.25 7.42 10.25
C PHE A 24 2.68 8.82 9.77
N THR A 25 3.86 9.26 10.19
CA THR A 25 4.35 10.62 9.91
C THR A 25 5.60 10.62 9.03
N ASN A 26 6.40 9.57 9.07
CA ASN A 26 7.68 9.48 8.37
C ASN A 26 8.20 8.04 8.27
N SER A 27 9.13 7.80 7.35
CA SER A 27 9.85 6.53 7.15
C SER A 27 11.20 6.73 6.47
N ASP A 28 12.15 5.82 6.71
CA ASP A 28 13.41 5.76 5.96
C ASP A 28 13.23 5.08 4.58
N LEU A 29 12.10 4.40 4.39
CA LEU A 29 11.69 3.84 3.10
C LEU A 29 10.87 4.86 2.29
N PRO A 30 10.84 4.74 0.94
CA PRO A 30 9.90 5.48 0.11
C PRO A 30 8.47 5.36 0.62
N ILE A 31 7.74 6.46 0.64
CA ILE A 31 6.33 6.49 1.05
C ILE A 31 5.46 6.56 -0.20
N VAL A 32 4.63 5.55 -0.39
CA VAL A 32 3.61 5.47 -1.44
C VAL A 32 2.27 5.82 -0.83
N VAL A 33 1.58 6.79 -1.44
CA VAL A 33 0.27 7.26 -1.01
C VAL A 33 -0.73 7.04 -2.13
N ILE A 34 -1.83 6.38 -1.81
CA ILE A 34 -2.93 6.11 -2.73
C ILE A 34 -4.22 6.69 -2.16
N ASN A 35 -4.93 7.46 -2.96
CA ASN A 35 -6.26 7.95 -2.64
C ASN A 35 -7.26 7.39 -3.65
N THR A 36 -8.17 6.53 -3.18
CA THR A 36 -9.21 5.91 -3.99
C THR A 36 -10.51 6.70 -3.97
N ASN A 37 -10.53 7.91 -3.41
CA ASN A 37 -11.72 8.75 -3.27
C ASN A 37 -12.86 7.99 -2.56
N SER A 38 -12.50 7.25 -1.50
CA SER A 38 -13.41 6.41 -0.71
C SER A 38 -14.04 5.23 -1.46
N GLN A 39 -13.55 4.89 -2.66
CA GLN A 39 -13.95 3.67 -3.36
C GLN A 39 -13.20 2.46 -2.81
N ASN A 40 -13.90 1.33 -2.68
CA ASN A 40 -13.27 0.05 -2.39
C ASN A 40 -12.49 -0.42 -3.61
N ILE A 41 -11.32 -1.01 -3.37
CA ILE A 41 -10.49 -1.60 -4.42
C ILE A 41 -11.00 -3.03 -4.65
N PRO A 42 -11.60 -3.35 -5.81
CA PRO A 42 -12.11 -4.68 -6.09
C PRO A 42 -11.03 -5.55 -6.75
N ASP A 43 -11.31 -6.85 -6.88
CA ASP A 43 -10.40 -7.84 -7.47
C ASP A 43 -10.41 -7.89 -8.99
N THR A 44 -11.57 -7.65 -9.62
CA THR A 44 -11.77 -7.96 -11.04
C THR A 44 -11.95 -6.72 -11.92
N SER A 45 -12.05 -5.52 -11.34
CA SER A 45 -12.30 -4.29 -12.09
C SER A 45 -11.46 -3.12 -11.58
N ARG A 46 -10.45 -2.70 -12.35
CA ARG A 46 -9.60 -1.59 -11.92
C ARG A 46 -10.41 -0.30 -11.74
N ILE A 47 -10.17 0.38 -10.62
CA ILE A 47 -10.72 1.72 -10.35
C ILE A 47 -9.62 2.78 -10.56
N ILE A 48 -10.00 4.01 -10.86
CA ILE A 48 -9.04 5.11 -10.96
C ILE A 48 -8.77 5.70 -9.58
N ALA A 49 -7.49 5.84 -9.24
CA ALA A 49 -7.03 6.41 -7.99
C ALA A 49 -5.92 7.42 -8.24
N ASP A 50 -5.75 8.35 -7.29
CA ASP A 50 -4.59 9.23 -7.27
C ASP A 50 -3.44 8.53 -6.54
N PHE A 51 -2.24 8.62 -7.11
CA PHE A 51 -1.04 7.94 -6.64
C PHE A 51 0.12 8.92 -6.54
N GLY A 52 0.79 8.91 -5.40
CA GLY A 52 1.94 9.73 -5.14
C GLY A 52 3.05 8.96 -4.45
N ILE A 53 4.30 9.34 -4.76
CA ILE A 53 5.50 8.82 -4.12
C ILE A 53 6.23 9.98 -3.47
N ARG A 54 6.62 9.83 -2.20
CA ARG A 54 7.53 10.73 -1.49
C ARG A 54 8.82 9.98 -1.21
N TYR A 55 9.90 10.45 -1.81
CA TYR A 55 11.22 9.88 -1.64
C TYR A 55 12.31 10.93 -1.86
N ASN A 56 13.04 11.25 -0.79
CA ASN A 56 14.11 12.25 -0.75
C ASN A 56 15.47 11.69 -1.17
N GLY A 57 15.56 10.37 -1.40
CA GLY A 57 16.80 9.69 -1.79
C GLY A 57 17.38 8.77 -0.72
N PRO A 58 18.49 8.10 -1.03
CA PRO A 58 19.08 7.09 -0.14
C PRO A 58 19.63 7.71 1.15
N GLY A 59 19.24 7.14 2.29
CA GLY A 59 19.71 7.59 3.61
C GLY A 59 19.08 8.89 4.12
N ILE A 60 18.15 9.48 3.36
CA ILE A 60 17.41 10.68 3.78
C ILE A 60 16.00 10.23 4.17
N ARG A 61 15.58 10.64 5.37
CA ARG A 61 14.25 10.31 5.89
C ARG A 61 13.16 11.01 5.09
N ASN A 62 12.05 10.30 4.88
CA ASN A 62 10.87 10.78 4.15
C ASN A 62 9.77 11.10 5.15
N TYR A 63 9.05 12.20 4.94
CA TYR A 63 7.93 12.66 5.75
C TYR A 63 6.65 12.74 4.92
N MET A 64 5.50 12.55 5.58
CA MET A 64 4.17 12.73 4.98
C MET A 64 3.87 14.17 4.54
N THR A 65 4.77 15.11 4.84
CA THR A 65 4.70 16.52 4.47
C THR A 65 5.63 16.89 3.30
N ASP A 66 6.51 15.99 2.87
CA ASP A 66 7.51 16.27 1.84
C ASP A 66 6.92 16.43 0.43
N PRO A 67 7.53 17.19 -0.48
CA PRO A 67 7.03 17.29 -1.85
C PRO A 67 6.95 15.91 -2.53
N TRP A 68 6.02 15.77 -3.47
CA TRP A 68 5.90 14.56 -4.27
C TRP A 68 7.12 14.42 -5.19
N GLN A 69 7.79 13.27 -5.14
CA GLN A 69 8.74 12.87 -6.18
C GLN A 69 8.00 12.50 -7.46
N TYR A 70 6.89 11.80 -7.30
CA TYR A 70 5.99 11.44 -8.39
C TYR A 70 4.55 11.65 -7.93
N TYR A 71 3.71 12.17 -8.82
CA TYR A 71 2.27 12.29 -8.59
C TYR A 71 1.54 12.11 -9.92
N GLY A 72 0.57 11.20 -9.96
CA GLY A 72 -0.17 10.87 -11.17
C GLY A 72 -1.42 10.06 -10.88
N LYS A 73 -2.14 9.72 -11.95
CA LYS A 73 -3.30 8.82 -11.87
C LYS A 73 -2.85 7.39 -12.11
N ILE A 74 -3.50 6.46 -11.45
CA ILE A 74 -3.33 5.03 -11.65
C ILE A 74 -4.69 4.37 -11.80
N SER A 75 -4.71 3.20 -12.41
CA SER A 75 -5.80 2.24 -12.23
C SER A 75 -5.34 1.14 -11.27
N ILE A 76 -6.11 0.87 -10.22
CA ILE A 76 -5.76 -0.07 -9.15
C ILE A 76 -6.80 -1.18 -9.01
N GLU A 77 -6.33 -2.40 -8.75
CA GLU A 77 -7.13 -3.57 -8.36
C GLU A 77 -6.41 -4.35 -7.25
N SER A 78 -7.16 -5.13 -6.47
CA SER A 78 -6.54 -6.12 -5.60
C SER A 78 -5.98 -7.26 -6.46
N ARG A 79 -4.91 -7.87 -5.98
CA ARG A 79 -4.22 -8.95 -6.67
C ARG A 79 -4.02 -10.14 -5.74
N GLY A 80 -4.14 -11.33 -6.32
CA GLY A 80 -3.81 -12.59 -5.67
C GLY A 80 -4.95 -13.58 -5.82
N SER A 81 -4.87 -14.69 -5.09
CA SER A 81 -5.99 -15.63 -4.96
C SER A 81 -6.17 -15.92 -3.47
N THR A 82 -5.46 -16.93 -2.95
CA THR A 82 -5.41 -17.21 -1.50
C THR A 82 -4.91 -16.01 -0.69
N SER A 83 -4.00 -15.21 -1.26
CA SER A 83 -3.45 -14.03 -0.58
C SER A 83 -4.45 -12.90 -0.36
N GLN A 84 -5.60 -12.91 -1.03
CA GLN A 84 -6.67 -11.93 -0.79
C GLN A 84 -7.40 -12.16 0.54
N GLN A 85 -7.24 -13.34 1.14
CA GLN A 85 -7.84 -13.65 2.44
C GLN A 85 -7.06 -13.03 3.61
N TYR A 86 -5.88 -12.47 3.35
CA TYR A 86 -5.05 -11.86 4.37
C TYR A 86 -5.47 -10.40 4.66
N PRO A 87 -5.29 -9.92 5.90
CA PRO A 87 -5.53 -8.52 6.25
C PRO A 87 -4.76 -7.51 5.40
N LYS A 88 -3.54 -7.87 4.97
CA LYS A 88 -2.71 -7.04 4.08
C LYS A 88 -2.76 -7.59 2.67
N LEU A 89 -3.50 -6.89 1.81
CA LEU A 89 -3.66 -7.24 0.41
C LEU A 89 -2.45 -6.84 -0.41
N SER A 90 -2.32 -7.47 -1.58
CA SER A 90 -1.44 -7.01 -2.66
C SER A 90 -2.28 -6.30 -3.71
N TYR A 91 -1.68 -5.35 -4.42
CA TYR A 91 -2.37 -4.56 -5.43
C TYR A 91 -1.61 -4.57 -6.75
N GLY A 92 -2.36 -4.62 -7.85
CA GLY A 92 -1.85 -4.30 -9.19
C GLY A 92 -2.19 -2.86 -9.53
N LEU A 93 -1.23 -2.13 -10.09
CA LEU A 93 -1.37 -0.73 -10.49
C LEU A 93 -0.99 -0.61 -11.97
N GLU A 94 -1.76 0.14 -12.74
CA GLU A 94 -1.29 0.65 -14.02
C GLU A 94 -1.20 2.18 -13.98
N THR A 95 -0.06 2.77 -14.36
CA THR A 95 0.09 4.22 -14.45
C THR A 95 -0.67 4.79 -15.64
N LYS A 96 -1.34 5.93 -15.41
CA LYS A 96 -2.23 6.58 -16.37
C LYS A 96 -1.84 8.03 -16.61
N ASP A 97 -2.00 8.48 -17.86
CA ASP A 97 -1.87 9.88 -18.23
C ASP A 97 -3.12 10.71 -17.86
N ALA A 98 -3.14 11.99 -18.21
CA ALA A 98 -4.28 12.88 -17.97
C ALA A 98 -5.55 12.47 -18.73
N LEU A 99 -5.42 11.70 -19.81
CA LEU A 99 -6.51 11.17 -20.64
C LEU A 99 -6.90 9.74 -20.25
N LEU A 100 -6.34 9.19 -19.17
CA LEU A 100 -6.52 7.83 -18.68
C LEU A 100 -5.98 6.72 -19.61
N ASN A 101 -5.06 7.05 -20.51
CA ASN A 101 -4.30 6.07 -21.29
C ASN A 101 -3.13 5.52 -20.46
N LYS A 102 -2.59 4.36 -20.87
CA LYS A 102 -1.38 3.78 -20.26
C LYS A 102 -0.20 4.73 -20.44
N LEU A 103 0.54 4.96 -19.35
CA LEU A 103 1.70 5.83 -19.34
C LEU A 103 2.89 5.05 -18.77
N ASP A 104 3.92 4.83 -19.59
CA ASP A 104 5.17 4.24 -19.11
C ASP A 104 5.93 5.29 -18.29
N THR A 105 6.28 4.94 -17.05
CA THR A 105 6.96 5.87 -16.14
C THR A 105 8.07 5.16 -15.40
N SER A 106 9.17 5.86 -15.11
CA SER A 106 10.20 5.35 -14.21
C SER A 106 9.85 5.72 -12.78
N LEU A 107 9.61 4.73 -11.92
CA LEU A 107 9.33 4.92 -10.50
C LEU A 107 10.54 4.48 -9.66
N LEU A 108 10.97 5.30 -8.70
CA LEU A 108 12.05 5.00 -7.74
C LEU A 108 13.38 4.55 -8.40
N GLY A 109 13.66 5.03 -9.62
CA GLY A 109 14.85 4.67 -10.40
C GLY A 109 14.81 3.26 -10.99
N MET A 110 13.63 2.63 -11.06
CA MET A 110 13.40 1.38 -11.79
C MET A 110 13.17 1.67 -13.28
N PRO A 111 13.36 0.67 -14.18
CA PRO A 111 13.07 0.81 -15.61
C PRO A 111 11.65 1.34 -15.86
N GLU A 112 11.48 2.03 -16.99
CA GLU A 112 10.17 2.55 -17.40
C GLU A 112 9.20 1.41 -17.69
N GLU A 113 8.08 1.42 -16.97
CA GLU A 113 7.00 0.45 -17.12
C GLU A 113 5.67 1.13 -16.77
N ASN A 114 4.57 0.51 -17.19
CA ASN A 114 3.23 0.96 -16.79
C ASN A 114 2.55 0.05 -15.77
N ASP A 115 2.90 -1.22 -15.69
CA ASP A 115 2.28 -2.20 -14.78
C ASP A 115 3.19 -2.43 -13.56
N TRP A 116 2.66 -2.13 -12.38
CA TRP A 116 3.38 -2.16 -11.11
C TRP A 116 2.63 -3.02 -10.09
N ILE A 117 3.39 -3.71 -9.25
CA ILE A 117 2.81 -4.56 -8.20
C ILE A 117 3.22 -4.02 -6.83
N LEU A 118 2.24 -3.73 -5.98
CA LEU A 118 2.42 -3.54 -4.56
C LEU A 118 2.23 -4.87 -3.85
N TYR A 119 3.34 -5.48 -3.44
CA TYR A 119 3.33 -6.78 -2.80
C TYR A 119 3.17 -6.68 -1.28
N GLY A 120 2.11 -7.28 -0.74
CA GLY A 120 1.79 -7.21 0.68
C GLY A 120 2.65 -8.12 1.57
N ALA A 121 3.26 -9.16 1.01
CA ALA A 121 4.10 -10.17 1.68
C ALA A 121 3.59 -10.73 3.02
N TYR A 122 2.27 -10.68 3.28
CA TYR A 122 1.69 -10.96 4.60
C TYR A 122 2.06 -12.33 5.22
N PRO A 123 2.00 -13.47 4.50
CA PRO A 123 2.34 -14.76 5.10
C PRO A 123 3.85 -14.93 5.35
N ASP A 124 4.69 -14.11 4.71
CA ASP A 124 6.14 -14.16 4.88
C ASP A 124 6.56 -13.33 6.10
N LYS A 125 6.83 -14.01 7.22
CA LYS A 125 7.36 -13.36 8.44
C LYS A 125 8.68 -12.61 8.24
N THR A 126 9.46 -12.96 7.22
CA THR A 126 10.74 -12.30 6.94
C THR A 126 10.60 -11.14 5.97
N LEU A 127 9.51 -11.07 5.20
CA LEU A 127 9.29 -10.07 4.14
C LEU A 127 10.44 -9.98 3.12
N MET A 128 11.21 -11.04 2.96
CA MET A 128 12.46 -11.04 2.20
C MET A 128 12.62 -12.25 1.27
N ARG A 129 11.74 -13.27 1.34
CA ARG A 129 11.96 -14.52 0.59
C ARG A 129 11.94 -14.31 -0.91
N ASN A 130 11.02 -13.48 -1.41
CA ASN A 130 10.93 -13.20 -2.84
C ASN A 130 12.13 -12.36 -3.29
N GLU A 131 12.48 -11.36 -2.50
CA GLU A 131 13.53 -10.39 -2.75
C GLU A 131 14.91 -11.04 -2.81
N ILE A 132 15.19 -11.98 -1.90
CA ILE A 132 16.41 -12.79 -1.91
C ILE A 132 16.45 -13.68 -3.15
N THR A 133 15.32 -14.30 -3.52
CA THR A 133 15.25 -15.17 -4.70
C THR A 133 15.55 -14.40 -5.98
N TYR A 134 14.91 -13.24 -6.14
CA TYR A 134 15.15 -12.28 -7.21
C TYR A 134 16.62 -11.83 -7.25
N ASP A 135 17.17 -11.42 -6.11
CA ASP A 135 18.58 -10.98 -6.03
C ASP A 135 19.57 -12.08 -6.41
N ILE A 136 19.36 -13.31 -5.94
CA ILE A 136 20.20 -14.46 -6.29
C ILE A 136 20.10 -14.76 -7.79
N PHE A 137 18.89 -14.78 -8.37
CA PHE A 137 18.69 -15.01 -9.80
C PHE A 137 19.38 -13.96 -10.67
N ARG A 138 19.31 -12.69 -10.26
CA ARG A 138 20.01 -11.58 -10.91
C ARG A 138 21.53 -11.71 -10.80
N ARG A 139 22.05 -12.10 -9.64
CA ARG A 139 23.50 -12.33 -9.43
C ARG A 139 24.05 -13.47 -10.26
N MET A 140 23.21 -14.43 -10.64
CA MET A 140 23.56 -15.50 -11.59
C MET A 140 23.63 -15.01 -13.05
N GLY A 141 23.39 -13.73 -13.32
CA GLY A 141 23.50 -13.13 -14.65
C GLY A 141 22.21 -13.17 -15.46
N HIS A 142 21.09 -13.57 -14.86
CA HIS A 142 19.79 -13.57 -15.52
C HIS A 142 19.08 -12.23 -15.37
N TYR A 143 18.21 -11.93 -16.33
CA TYR A 143 17.25 -10.83 -16.18
C TYR A 143 16.26 -11.17 -15.08
N ASP A 144 15.93 -10.18 -14.25
CA ASP A 144 15.04 -10.33 -13.12
C ASP A 144 14.33 -9.02 -12.79
N VAL A 145 13.15 -9.12 -12.19
CA VAL A 145 12.30 -7.97 -11.83
C VAL A 145 13.00 -7.04 -10.84
N ARG A 146 12.81 -5.73 -10.98
CA ARG A 146 13.31 -4.75 -9.99
C ARG A 146 12.30 -4.60 -8.86
N TYR A 147 12.80 -4.45 -7.63
CA TYR A 147 11.97 -4.28 -6.46
C TYR A 147 12.55 -3.19 -5.55
N ARG A 148 11.65 -2.54 -4.80
CA ARG A 148 11.99 -1.59 -3.74
C ARG A 148 10.98 -1.75 -2.61
N TYR A 149 11.48 -1.78 -1.37
CA TYR A 149 10.62 -1.69 -0.20
C TYR A 149 10.01 -0.29 -0.11
N CYS A 150 8.76 -0.22 0.30
CA CYS A 150 8.04 1.03 0.50
C CYS A 150 7.01 0.89 1.62
N GLU A 151 6.66 2.04 2.20
CA GLU A 151 5.51 2.17 3.09
C GLU A 151 4.29 2.58 2.28
N LEU A 152 3.16 1.92 2.50
CA LEU A 152 1.93 2.17 1.75
C LEU A 152 0.87 2.80 2.65
N VAL A 153 0.37 3.96 2.23
CA VAL A 153 -0.75 4.68 2.84
C VAL A 153 -1.91 4.71 1.86
N ILE A 154 -3.06 4.16 2.24
CA ILE A 154 -4.29 4.16 1.42
C ILE A 154 -5.37 4.95 2.15
N ASN A 155 -5.93 5.99 1.51
CA ASN A 155 -7.00 6.82 2.08
C ASN A 155 -6.67 7.36 3.49
N ASN A 156 -5.43 7.80 3.70
CA ASN A 156 -4.87 8.24 4.99
C ASN A 156 -4.79 7.14 6.07
N HIS A 157 -5.04 5.88 5.72
CA HIS A 157 -4.82 4.73 6.59
C HIS A 157 -3.53 4.04 6.19
N THR A 158 -2.64 3.85 7.15
CA THR A 158 -1.42 3.06 6.97
C THR A 158 -1.63 1.70 7.62
N TRP A 159 -1.36 0.63 6.88
CA TRP A 159 -1.37 -0.73 7.41
C TRP A 159 0.00 -1.07 7.99
N VAL A 160 0.40 -0.35 9.05
CA VAL A 160 1.59 -0.70 9.83
C VAL A 160 1.17 -1.76 10.83
N PHE A 161 1.52 -3.02 10.57
CA PHE A 161 1.61 -3.99 11.65
C PHE A 161 2.87 -3.63 12.45
N THR A 162 2.72 -2.88 13.53
CA THR A 162 3.70 -2.97 14.61
C THR A 162 3.55 -4.37 15.22
N PRO A 163 4.64 -5.14 15.39
CA PRO A 163 4.60 -6.44 16.05
C PRO A 163 4.06 -6.34 17.48
#